data_AF-A0AA88GQH6-F1
#
_entry.id   AF-A0AA88GQH6-F1
#
_cell.length_a   1.000
_cell.length_b   1.000
_cell.length_c   1.000
_cell.angle_alpha   90.00
_cell.angle_beta   90.00
_cell.angle_gamma   90.00
#
_symmetry.space_group_name_H-M   'P 1'
#
loop_
_entity.id
_entity.type
_entity.pdbx_description
1 polymer ?
#
loop_
_entity_poly.entity_id
_entity_poly.type
_entity_poly.pdbx_seq_one_letter_code
_entity_poly.pdbx_strand_id
1 'polypeptide(L)'
;MSEHNKHSPSSSSQFFGDIDDAFDKIIHMEQNFYENGKELGMQHAALVGKEEGFNFGVAYGRKVGKEIGELIGLCIFLKNYLKNDHEERVLSATREKIISTILQIESLVKDFPWDNPANGSVNLEEFVENLRNKKKLLEIRSKQILGKVTSVQKQQDYSF
;
A
#
# COMPACT_ATOMS: atom_id res chain seq x y z
N MET A 1 -52.05 38.37 -36.85
CA MET A 1 -52.73 37.34 -36.03
C MET A 1 -52.68 36.05 -36.82
N SER A 2 -51.75 35.16 -36.48
CA SER A 2 -51.66 33.81 -37.04
C SER A 2 -51.69 32.83 -35.88
N GLU A 3 -52.90 32.42 -35.50
CA GLU A 3 -53.11 31.24 -34.66
C GLU A 3 -53.39 30.07 -35.59
N HIS A 4 -52.46 29.11 -35.64
CA HIS A 4 -52.72 27.77 -36.14
C HIS A 4 -52.41 26.76 -35.04
N ASN A 5 -53.46 26.55 -34.26
CA ASN A 5 -53.96 25.27 -33.76
C ASN A 5 -52.91 24.16 -33.56
N LYS A 6 -52.46 24.01 -32.31
CA LYS A 6 -51.78 22.79 -31.83
C LYS A 6 -52.81 21.66 -31.79
N HIS A 7 -52.83 20.81 -32.81
CA HIS A 7 -53.56 19.53 -32.73
C HIS A 7 -52.89 18.64 -31.68
N SER A 8 -53.59 18.44 -30.56
CA SER A 8 -53.30 17.37 -29.61
C SER A 8 -53.57 16.02 -30.27
N PRO A 9 -52.70 15.00 -30.10
CA PRO A 9 -52.94 13.68 -30.69
C PRO A 9 -54.20 13.04 -30.10
N SER A 10 -54.98 12.36 -30.94
CA SER A 10 -56.22 11.69 -30.55
C SER A 10 -55.93 10.52 -29.59
N SER A 11 -56.72 10.34 -28.54
CA SER A 11 -56.50 9.33 -27.50
C SER A 11 -56.40 7.88 -28.02
N SER A 12 -56.99 7.59 -29.19
CA SER A 12 -56.84 6.31 -29.88
C SER A 12 -55.45 6.13 -30.51
N SER A 13 -54.87 7.18 -31.11
CA SER A 13 -53.51 7.14 -31.66
C SER A 13 -52.43 6.99 -30.58
N GLN A 14 -52.65 7.59 -29.40
CA GLN A 14 -51.80 7.36 -28.23
C GLN A 14 -51.89 5.92 -27.74
N PHE A 15 -53.09 5.34 -27.66
CA PHE A 15 -53.29 3.97 -27.21
C PHE A 15 -52.60 2.93 -28.11
N PHE A 16 -52.64 3.11 -29.44
CA PHE A 16 -51.91 2.22 -30.35
C PHE A 16 -50.39 2.40 -30.25
N GLY A 17 -49.90 3.63 -30.07
CA GLY A 17 -48.47 3.88 -29.82
C GLY A 17 -47.97 3.27 -28.51
N ASP A 18 -48.77 3.34 -27.44
CA ASP A 18 -48.45 2.74 -26.14
C ASP A 18 -48.41 1.19 -26.22
N ILE A 19 -49.23 0.58 -27.08
CA ILE A 19 -49.23 -0.87 -27.33
C ILE A 19 -47.98 -1.28 -28.11
N ASP A 20 -47.64 -0.56 -29.17
CA ASP A 20 -46.46 -0.85 -29.98
C ASP A 20 -45.17 -0.70 -29.14
N ASP A 21 -45.08 0.35 -28.31
CA ASP A 21 -43.99 0.55 -27.35
C ASP A 21 -43.90 -0.59 -26.31
N ALA A 22 -45.04 -1.13 -25.87
CA ALA A 22 -45.07 -2.24 -24.93
C ALA A 22 -44.58 -3.55 -25.57
N PHE A 23 -44.95 -3.83 -26.82
CA PHE A 23 -44.46 -5.00 -27.55
C PHE A 23 -42.98 -4.88 -27.92
N ASP A 24 -42.51 -3.70 -28.31
CA ASP A 24 -41.08 -3.45 -28.56
C ASP A 24 -40.25 -3.65 -27.28
N LYS A 25 -40.76 -3.20 -26.13
CA LYS A 25 -40.12 -3.47 -24.83
C LYS A 25 -40.05 -4.96 -24.49
N ILE A 26 -41.06 -5.75 -24.86
CA ILE A 26 -41.08 -7.20 -24.64
C ILE A 26 -40.11 -7.91 -25.58
N ILE A 27 -40.10 -7.55 -26.87
CA ILE A 27 -39.19 -8.13 -27.87
C ILE A 27 -37.73 -7.84 -27.51
N HIS A 28 -37.44 -6.62 -27.04
CA HIS A 28 -36.08 -6.22 -26.64
C HIS A 28 -35.78 -6.47 -25.16
N MET A 29 -36.64 -7.18 -24.43
CA MET A 29 -36.53 -7.33 -22.98
C MET A 29 -35.20 -7.97 -22.55
N GLU A 30 -34.74 -9.02 -23.24
CA GLU A 30 -33.47 -9.69 -22.95
C GLU A 30 -32.28 -8.75 -23.13
N GLN A 31 -32.22 -8.05 -24.26
CA GLN A 31 -31.16 -7.09 -24.56
C GLN A 31 -31.16 -5.95 -23.55
N ASN A 32 -32.34 -5.41 -23.21
CA ASN A 32 -32.49 -4.35 -22.21
C ASN A 32 -32.03 -4.82 -20.82
N PHE A 33 -32.36 -6.04 -20.40
CA PHE A 33 -31.87 -6.58 -19.12
C PHE A 33 -30.36 -6.79 -19.13
N TYR A 34 -29.79 -7.27 -20.24
CA TYR A 34 -28.35 -7.42 -20.38
C TYR A 34 -27.62 -6.09 -20.30
N GLU A 35 -28.07 -5.08 -21.04
CA GLU A 35 -27.47 -3.75 -21.05
C GLU A 35 -27.59 -3.06 -19.70
N ASN A 36 -28.78 -3.09 -19.09
CA ASN A 36 -29.00 -2.54 -17.74
C ASN A 36 -28.15 -3.28 -16.70
N GLY A 37 -28.08 -4.60 -16.76
CA GLY A 37 -27.28 -5.40 -15.83
C GLY A 37 -25.78 -5.12 -15.97
N LYS A 38 -25.30 -4.98 -17.21
CA LYS A 38 -23.91 -4.60 -17.50
C LYS A 38 -23.59 -3.20 -16.98
N GLU A 39 -24.45 -2.22 -17.26
CA GLU A 39 -24.26 -0.84 -16.79
C GLU A 39 -24.27 -0.77 -15.25
N LEU A 40 -25.27 -1.38 -14.61
CA LEU A 40 -25.38 -1.46 -13.16
C LEU A 40 -24.14 -2.14 -12.55
N GLY A 41 -23.71 -3.25 -13.14
CA GLY A 41 -22.51 -3.97 -12.72
C GLY A 41 -21.25 -3.12 -12.82
N MET A 42 -21.08 -2.39 -13.92
CA MET A 42 -19.93 -1.48 -14.11
C MET A 42 -19.94 -0.33 -13.11
N GLN A 43 -21.09 0.32 -12.90
CA GLN A 43 -21.23 1.41 -11.94
C GLN A 43 -20.97 0.93 -10.50
N HIS A 44 -21.54 -0.22 -10.13
CA HIS A 44 -21.34 -0.82 -8.82
C HIS A 44 -19.88 -1.23 -8.59
N ALA A 45 -19.27 -1.92 -9.55
CA ALA A 45 -17.88 -2.34 -9.45
C ALA A 45 -16.92 -1.14 -9.35
N ALA A 46 -17.19 -0.06 -10.09
CA ALA A 46 -16.37 1.16 -10.02
C ALA A 46 -16.47 1.83 -8.64
N LEU A 47 -17.67 1.89 -8.05
CA LEU A 47 -17.87 2.46 -6.72
C LEU A 47 -17.18 1.63 -5.64
N VAL A 48 -17.48 0.33 -5.60
CA VAL A 48 -16.94 -0.59 -4.58
C VAL A 48 -15.43 -0.71 -4.73
N GLY A 49 -14.92 -0.90 -5.95
CA GLY A 49 -13.49 -1.03 -6.19
C GLY A 49 -12.70 0.23 -5.80
N LYS A 50 -13.29 1.43 -5.96
CA LYS A 50 -12.67 2.68 -5.51
C LYS A 50 -12.59 2.75 -3.98
N GLU A 51 -13.67 2.41 -3.29
CA GLU A 51 -13.71 2.43 -1.82
C GLU A 51 -12.77 1.39 -1.22
N GLU A 52 -12.83 0.14 -1.69
CA GLU A 52 -11.97 -0.94 -1.24
C GLU A 52 -10.50 -0.65 -1.52
N GLY A 53 -10.19 -0.19 -2.74
CA GLY A 53 -8.84 0.18 -3.13
C GLY A 53 -8.26 1.32 -2.28
N PHE A 54 -9.08 2.34 -1.97
CA PHE A 54 -8.67 3.43 -1.08
C PHE A 54 -8.39 2.92 0.34
N ASN A 55 -9.32 2.17 0.92
CA ASN A 55 -9.19 1.63 2.27
C ASN A 55 -7.97 0.71 2.40
N PHE A 56 -7.78 -0.18 1.42
CA PHE A 56 -6.62 -1.06 1.36
C PHE A 56 -5.32 -0.25 1.24
N GLY A 57 -5.27 0.73 0.32
CA GLY A 57 -4.10 1.58 0.11
C GLY A 57 -3.69 2.35 1.36
N VAL A 58 -4.66 2.94 2.08
CA VAL A 58 -4.40 3.65 3.35
C VAL A 58 -3.87 2.70 4.43
N ALA A 59 -4.48 1.54 4.59
CA ALA A 59 -4.07 0.56 5.59
C ALA A 59 -2.66 0.01 5.30
N TYR A 60 -2.40 -0.34 4.04
CA TYR A 60 -1.10 -0.83 3.59
C TYR A 60 -0.02 0.25 3.70
N GLY A 61 -0.31 1.48 3.25
CA GLY A 61 0.61 2.61 3.35
C GLY A 61 1.00 2.91 4.80
N ARG A 62 0.05 2.88 5.74
CA ARG A 62 0.36 3.02 7.18
C ARG A 62 1.29 1.93 7.68
N LYS A 63 1.05 0.68 7.29
CA LYS A 63 1.89 -0.46 7.67
C LYS A 63 3.32 -0.28 7.17
N VAL A 64 3.49 0.00 5.88
CA VAL A 64 4.81 0.21 5.25
C VAL A 64 5.52 1.42 5.86
N GLY A 65 4.81 2.54 6.04
CA GLY A 65 5.37 3.74 6.66
C GLY A 65 5.87 3.48 8.09
N LYS A 66 5.14 2.69 8.88
CA LYS A 66 5.60 2.24 10.20
C LYS A 66 6.88 1.39 10.10
N GLU A 67 6.92 0.42 9.20
CA GLU A 67 8.09 -0.44 9.00
C GLU A 67 9.34 0.38 8.61
N ILE A 68 9.20 1.36 7.71
CA ILE A 68 10.28 2.27 7.33
C ILE A 68 10.72 3.12 8.52
N GLY A 69 9.77 3.70 9.25
CA GLY A 69 10.06 4.54 10.42
C GLY A 69 10.82 3.80 11.52
N GLU A 70 10.41 2.57 11.85
CA GLU A 70 11.12 1.71 12.81
C GLU A 70 12.56 1.42 12.36
N LEU A 71 12.74 1.12 11.07
CA LEU A 71 14.07 0.81 10.53
C LEU A 71 14.99 2.04 10.55
N ILE A 72 14.49 3.22 10.20
CA ILE A 72 15.24 4.47 10.29
C ILE A 72 15.63 4.74 11.75
N GLY A 73 14.69 4.58 12.68
CA GLY A 73 14.96 4.73 14.12
C GLY A 73 16.08 3.80 14.60
N LEU A 74 16.05 2.53 14.19
CA LEU A 74 17.12 1.57 14.47
C LEU A 74 18.47 2.00 13.88
N CYS A 75 18.48 2.50 12.63
CA CYS A 75 19.70 2.98 11.99
C CYS A 75 20.32 4.17 12.75
N ILE A 76 19.50 5.13 13.18
CA ILE A 76 19.94 6.28 13.98
C ILE A 76 20.51 5.82 15.32
N PHE A 77 19.78 4.93 16.03
CA PHE A 77 20.22 4.36 17.29
C PHE A 77 21.59 3.69 17.16
N LEU A 78 21.75 2.79 16.18
CA LEU A 78 23.01 2.05 15.97
C LEU A 78 24.16 2.98 15.56
N LYS A 79 23.91 4.00 14.73
CA LYS A 79 24.92 5.00 14.38
C LYS A 79 25.44 5.74 15.61
N ASN A 80 24.56 6.11 16.54
CA ASN A 80 24.95 6.79 17.77
C ASN A 80 25.65 5.85 18.75
N TYR A 81 25.14 4.62 18.91
CA TYR A 81 25.77 3.59 19.74
C TYR A 81 27.21 3.31 19.30
N LEU A 82 27.43 3.08 18.00
CA LEU A 82 28.75 2.78 17.43
C LEU A 82 29.74 3.96 17.48
N LYS A 83 29.27 5.20 17.67
CA LYS A 83 30.15 6.37 17.85
C LYS A 83 30.72 6.46 19.26
N ASN A 84 29.99 5.96 20.25
CA ASN A 84 30.34 6.06 21.67
C ASN A 84 31.15 4.85 22.19
N ASP A 85 31.28 3.80 21.39
CA ASP A 85 31.94 2.55 21.77
C ASP A 85 33.44 2.57 21.40
N HIS A 86 34.30 2.41 22.40
CA HIS A 86 35.77 2.58 22.32
C HIS A 86 36.55 1.25 22.18
N GLU A 87 35.89 0.08 22.16
CA GLU A 87 36.61 -1.20 22.17
C GLU A 87 37.16 -1.64 20.80
N GLU A 88 38.42 -2.06 20.82
CA GLU A 88 39.33 -2.09 19.68
C GLU A 88 39.39 -3.48 19.01
N ARG A 89 39.34 -3.49 17.67
CA ARG A 89 39.64 -4.58 16.71
C ARG A 89 38.60 -5.67 16.43
N VAL A 90 38.02 -6.41 17.38
CA VAL A 90 37.00 -7.46 17.02
C VAL A 90 35.67 -6.83 16.59
N LEU A 91 35.43 -5.59 17.01
CA LEU A 91 34.28 -4.77 16.63
C LEU A 91 34.40 -4.14 15.23
N SER A 92 35.60 -4.01 14.65
CA SER A 92 35.78 -3.22 13.41
C SER A 92 35.04 -3.83 12.21
N ALA A 93 35.25 -5.12 11.91
CA ALA A 93 34.64 -5.75 10.74
C ALA A 93 33.10 -5.85 10.85
N THR A 94 32.57 -6.11 12.05
CA THR A 94 31.12 -6.14 12.28
C THR A 94 30.52 -4.73 12.25
N ARG A 95 31.22 -3.74 12.82
CA ARG A 95 30.85 -2.32 12.74
C ARG A 95 30.81 -1.82 11.30
N GLU A 96 31.83 -2.11 10.51
CA GLU A 96 31.89 -1.77 9.08
C GLU A 96 30.71 -2.39 8.31
N LYS A 97 30.40 -3.67 8.58
CA LYS A 97 29.22 -4.34 7.98
C LYS A 97 27.91 -3.68 8.40
N ILE A 98 27.76 -3.29 9.67
CA ILE A 98 26.56 -2.57 10.15
C ILE A 98 26.44 -1.22 9.44
N ILE A 99 27.51 -0.42 9.42
CA ILE A 99 27.55 0.89 8.74
C ILE A 99 27.21 0.75 7.26
N SER A 100 27.80 -0.22 6.56
CA SER A 100 27.50 -0.51 5.16
C SER A 100 26.02 -0.85 4.95
N THR A 101 25.42 -1.63 5.85
CA THR A 101 23.98 -1.95 5.80
C THR A 101 23.14 -0.69 5.96
N ILE A 102 23.51 0.17 6.91
CA ILE A 102 22.78 1.41 7.18
C ILE A 102 22.84 2.33 5.96
N LEU A 103 24.01 2.47 5.32
CA LEU A 103 24.14 3.26 4.09
C LEU A 103 23.26 2.72 2.94
N GLN A 104 23.17 1.39 2.81
CA GLN A 104 22.28 0.76 1.82
C GLN A 104 20.80 1.05 2.14
N ILE A 105 20.42 0.97 3.41
CA ILE A 105 19.05 1.30 3.84
C ILE A 105 18.74 2.78 3.56
N GLU A 106 19.66 3.69 3.86
CA GLU A 106 19.48 5.12 3.59
C GLU A 106 19.34 5.42 2.09
N SER A 107 20.10 4.73 1.24
CA SER A 107 19.92 4.80 -0.21
C SER A 107 18.53 4.34 -0.63
N LEU A 108 18.09 3.17 -0.14
CA LEU A 108 16.76 2.65 -0.46
C LEU A 108 15.66 3.62 -0.03
N VAL A 109 15.70 4.10 1.22
CA VAL A 109 14.72 5.03 1.77
C VAL A 109 14.66 6.34 0.99
N LYS A 110 15.81 6.82 0.48
CA LYS A 110 15.86 8.02 -0.38
C LYS A 110 15.16 7.80 -1.71
N ASP A 111 15.29 6.61 -2.28
CA ASP A 111 14.69 6.23 -3.55
C ASP A 111 13.21 5.81 -3.42
N PHE A 112 12.66 5.82 -2.19
CA PHE A 112 11.27 5.44 -1.95
C PHE A 112 10.29 6.47 -2.54
N PRO A 113 9.24 6.03 -3.26
CA PRO A 113 8.25 6.92 -3.87
C PRO A 113 7.24 7.43 -2.82
N TRP A 114 7.60 8.47 -2.08
CA TRP A 114 6.80 9.04 -0.99
C TRP A 114 5.46 9.67 -1.42
N ASP A 115 5.34 10.06 -2.68
CA ASP A 115 4.22 10.87 -3.17
C ASP A 115 3.11 10.00 -3.79
N ASN A 116 3.36 9.43 -4.97
CA ASN A 116 2.42 8.51 -5.62
C ASN A 116 3.13 7.24 -6.16
N PRO A 117 2.99 6.08 -5.51
CA PRO A 117 3.59 4.83 -5.95
C PRO A 117 2.88 4.19 -7.16
N ALA A 118 1.70 4.69 -7.58
CA ALA A 118 0.91 4.11 -8.67
C ALA A 118 1.36 4.56 -10.08
N ASN A 119 2.41 5.38 -10.19
CA ASN A 119 2.94 5.87 -11.46
C ASN A 119 3.74 4.83 -12.27
N GLY A 120 3.85 3.59 -11.77
CA GLY A 120 4.47 2.46 -12.47
C GLY A 120 6.00 2.47 -12.53
N SER A 121 6.67 3.44 -11.90
CA SER A 121 8.13 3.53 -11.93
C SER A 121 8.83 2.59 -10.95
N VAL A 122 8.12 2.09 -9.92
CA VAL A 122 8.70 1.27 -8.85
C VAL A 122 7.74 0.15 -8.47
N ASN A 123 8.23 -1.09 -8.44
CA ASN A 123 7.49 -2.20 -7.83
C ASN A 123 7.56 -2.06 -6.30
N LEU A 124 6.49 -1.51 -5.71
CA LEU A 124 6.44 -1.23 -4.27
C LEU A 124 6.61 -2.50 -3.42
N GLU A 125 6.06 -3.63 -3.86
CA GLU A 125 6.13 -4.88 -3.12
C GLU A 125 7.58 -5.40 -3.06
N GLU A 126 8.27 -5.39 -4.20
CA GLU A 126 9.69 -5.77 -4.26
C GLU A 126 10.56 -4.83 -3.42
N PHE A 127 10.29 -3.53 -3.48
CA PHE A 127 11.00 -2.54 -2.67
C PHE A 127 10.82 -2.82 -1.17
N VAL A 128 9.58 -3.03 -0.71
CA VAL A 128 9.27 -3.30 0.70
C VAL A 128 9.91 -4.61 1.14
N GLU A 129 9.91 -5.64 0.29
CA GLU A 129 10.56 -6.91 0.60
C GLU A 129 12.08 -6.76 0.72
N ASN A 130 12.71 -5.98 -0.17
CA ASN A 130 14.13 -5.65 -0.05
C ASN A 130 14.41 -4.91 1.27
N LEU A 131 13.56 -3.95 1.65
CA LEU A 131 13.68 -3.23 2.91
C LEU A 131 13.60 -4.16 4.13
N ARG A 132 12.65 -5.10 4.14
CA ARG A 132 12.50 -6.13 5.19
C ARG A 132 13.73 -7.03 5.27
N ASN A 133 14.27 -7.43 4.13
CA ASN A 133 15.51 -8.21 4.06
C ASN A 133 16.70 -7.45 4.67
N LYS A 134 16.83 -6.14 4.40
CA LYS A 134 17.85 -5.29 5.03
C LYS A 134 17.63 -5.12 6.53
N LYS A 135 16.38 -4.93 6.97
CA LYS A 135 16.02 -4.88 8.41
C LYS A 135 16.46 -6.14 9.14
N LYS A 136 16.08 -7.32 8.62
CA LYS A 136 16.47 -8.62 9.20
C LYS A 136 17.98 -8.78 9.27
N LEU A 137 18.69 -8.39 8.21
CA LEU A 137 20.15 -8.44 8.18
C LEU A 137 20.79 -7.50 9.22
N LEU A 138 20.24 -6.30 9.38
CA LEU A 138 20.70 -5.33 10.38
C LEU A 138 20.47 -5.83 11.80
N GLU A 139 19.33 -6.45 12.09
CA GLU A 139 19.01 -7.05 13.39
C GLU A 139 19.95 -8.20 13.76
N ILE A 140 20.29 -9.06 12.78
CA ILE A 140 21.24 -10.16 13.01
C ILE A 140 22.63 -9.58 13.36
N ARG A 141 23.07 -8.57 12.63
CA ARG A 141 24.37 -7.92 12.84
C ARG A 141 24.40 -7.13 14.15
N SER A 142 23.31 -6.45 14.52
CA SER A 142 23.25 -5.67 15.76
C SER A 142 23.25 -6.55 17.01
N LYS A 143 22.62 -7.73 16.98
CA LYS A 143 22.70 -8.71 18.09
C LYS A 143 24.13 -9.14 18.41
N GLN A 144 25.04 -9.14 17.43
CA GLN A 144 26.44 -9.52 17.64
C GLN A 144 27.22 -8.48 18.46
N ILE A 145 26.79 -7.22 18.43
CA ILE A 145 27.39 -6.13 19.22
C ILE A 145 26.66 -5.91 20.56
N LEU A 146 25.33 -6.03 20.59
CA LEU A 146 24.52 -5.85 21.80
C LEU A 146 24.51 -7.08 22.73
N GLY A 147 24.60 -8.29 22.17
CA GLY A 147 24.52 -9.54 22.93
C GLY A 147 25.76 -9.90 23.76
N LYS A 148 26.88 -9.19 23.58
CA LYS A 148 28.09 -9.38 24.40
C LYS A 148 28.05 -8.64 25.75
N VAL A 149 27.12 -7.70 25.93
CA VAL A 149 26.95 -6.96 27.19
C VAL A 149 26.38 -7.84 28.31
N THR A 150 25.68 -8.94 27.99
CA THR A 150 25.00 -9.78 28.99
C THR A 150 25.84 -10.95 29.51
N SER A 151 27.04 -11.22 28.99
CA SER A 151 27.83 -12.42 29.35
C SER A 151 28.95 -12.21 30.39
N VAL A 152 29.08 -11.03 31.01
CA VAL A 152 30.19 -10.72 31.96
C VAL A 152 29.73 -10.49 33.40
N GLN A 153 28.58 -11.03 33.81
CA GLN A 153 28.21 -11.10 35.24
C GLN A 153 27.74 -12.51 35.62
N LYS A 154 28.67 -13.46 35.62
CA LYS A 154 28.58 -14.59 36.57
C LYS A 154 29.56 -14.31 37.69
N GLN A 155 28.97 -13.76 38.75
CA GLN A 155 29.44 -13.66 40.12
C GLN A 155 30.41 -14.81 40.46
N GLN A 156 31.65 -14.45 40.82
CA GLN A 156 32.57 -15.38 41.47
C GLN A 156 32.05 -15.57 42.90
N ASP A 157 31.39 -16.70 43.16
CA ASP A 157 31.10 -17.14 44.52
C ASP A 157 32.42 -17.50 45.21
N TYR A 158 32.98 -16.54 45.96
CA TYR A 158 33.94 -16.84 47.00
C TYR A 158 33.18 -17.30 48.23
N SER A 159 33.22 -18.61 48.50
CA SER A 159 32.86 -19.17 49.81
C SER A 159 34.15 -19.60 50.50
N PHE A 160 34.39 -19.03 51.68
CA PHE A 160 35.42 -19.41 52.65
C PHE A 160 35.05 -20.73 53.36
#